data_AF-A0AAD5E9R4-F1
#
_entry.id   AF-A0AAD5E9R4-F1
#
_cell.length_a   1.000
_cell.length_b   1.000
_cell.length_c   1.000
_cell.angle_alpha   90.00
_cell.angle_beta   90.00
_cell.angle_gamma   90.00
#
_symmetry.space_group_name_H-M   'P 1'
#
loop_
_entity.id
_entity.type
_entity.pdbx_description
1 polymer ?
#
loop_
_entity_poly.entity_id
_entity_poly.type
_entity_poly.pdbx_seq_one_letter_code
_entity_poly.pdbx_strand_id
1 'polypeptide(L)'
;MPLPSADELEQLQDIEKQWAVKAMHHAETYFKLISAIDGSKLRLTGIDDEIYADFTETFPEIDVQHLDEQHFKTDKAKAKWRDWINKYEKRVNEYNFGSLLRIDPRDDYTEQNTMFGMRMQFYAVEIARNKKGLNAAVLKK
;
A
#
# COMPACT_ATOMS: atom_id res chain seq x y z
N MET A 1 -6.62 -29.68 -18.40
CA MET A 1 -6.62 -28.24 -18.05
C MET A 1 -5.82 -27.56 -19.16
N PRO A 2 -6.43 -26.77 -20.04
CA PRO A 2 -5.69 -26.11 -21.12
C PRO A 2 -4.75 -25.07 -20.51
N LEU A 3 -3.54 -24.98 -21.04
CA LEU A 3 -2.58 -23.93 -20.69
C LEU A 3 -3.18 -22.57 -21.10
N PRO A 4 -2.99 -21.51 -20.31
CA PRO A 4 -3.45 -20.17 -20.70
C PRO A 4 -2.82 -19.79 -22.05
N SER A 5 -3.62 -19.18 -22.93
CA SER A 5 -3.19 -18.76 -24.28
C SER A 5 -2.08 -17.71 -24.18
N ALA A 6 -1.14 -17.71 -25.14
CA ALA A 6 -0.03 -16.74 -25.20
C ALA A 6 -0.50 -15.27 -25.16
N ASP A 7 -1.69 -15.00 -25.69
CA ASP A 7 -2.35 -13.68 -25.67
C ASP A 7 -2.69 -13.21 -24.24
N GLU A 8 -3.15 -14.10 -23.35
CA GLU A 8 -3.39 -13.77 -21.94
C GLU A 8 -2.08 -13.54 -21.18
N LEU A 9 -1.02 -14.28 -21.52
CA LEU A 9 0.31 -14.11 -20.94
C LEU A 9 0.95 -12.77 -21.36
N GLU A 10 0.79 -12.37 -22.62
CA GLU A 10 1.22 -11.04 -23.09
C GLU A 10 0.40 -9.93 -22.42
N GLN A 11 -0.93 -10.09 -22.31
CA GLN A 11 -1.77 -9.14 -21.56
C GLN A 11 -1.33 -9.01 -20.10
N LEU A 12 -1.10 -10.12 -19.40
CA LEU A 12 -0.61 -10.13 -18.02
C LEU A 12 0.72 -9.40 -17.89
N GLN A 13 1.66 -9.66 -18.79
CA GLN A 13 2.99 -9.04 -18.76
C GLN A 13 2.92 -7.53 -19.04
N ASP A 14 2.07 -7.09 -19.96
CA ASP A 14 1.84 -5.66 -20.24
C ASP A 14 1.13 -4.96 -19.07
N ILE A 15 0.17 -5.63 -18.44
CA ILE A 15 -0.53 -5.14 -17.24
C ILE A 15 0.46 -5.01 -16.07
N GLU A 16 1.32 -5.99 -15.85
CA GLU A 16 2.35 -5.96 -14.80
C GLU A 16 3.35 -4.82 -15.03
N LYS A 17 3.78 -4.57 -16.28
CA LYS A 17 4.63 -3.41 -16.61
C LYS A 17 3.91 -2.10 -16.33
N GLN A 18 2.66 -1.96 -16.75
CA GLN A 18 1.88 -0.75 -16.49
C GLN A 18 1.64 -0.53 -14.99
N TRP A 19 1.42 -1.60 -14.24
CA TRP A 19 1.31 -1.56 -12.78
C TRP A 19 2.61 -1.14 -12.13
N ALA A 20 3.75 -1.71 -12.53
CA ALA A 20 5.06 -1.34 -12.01
C ALA A 20 5.37 0.15 -12.25
N VAL A 21 5.12 0.65 -13.47
CA VAL A 21 5.34 2.07 -13.82
C VAL A 21 4.45 2.99 -12.98
N LYS A 22 3.15 2.68 -12.86
CA LYS A 22 2.23 3.48 -12.03
C LYS A 22 2.57 3.41 -10.54
N ALA A 23 2.95 2.24 -10.05
CA ALA A 23 3.31 2.03 -8.65
C ALA A 23 4.59 2.79 -8.29
N MET A 24 5.59 2.78 -9.18
CA MET A 24 6.82 3.56 -9.04
C MET A 24 6.55 5.06 -9.04
N HIS A 25 5.78 5.57 -10.00
CA HIS A 25 5.38 6.98 -10.04
C HIS A 25 4.62 7.41 -8.78
N HIS A 26 3.72 6.55 -8.29
CA HIS A 26 2.97 6.80 -7.06
C HIS A 26 3.90 6.85 -5.85
N ALA A 27 4.81 5.89 -5.71
CA ALA A 27 5.82 5.86 -4.65
C ALA A 27 6.72 7.09 -4.67
N GLU A 28 7.26 7.48 -5.82
CA GLU A 28 8.09 8.69 -5.94
C GLU A 28 7.31 9.96 -5.59
N THR A 29 6.08 10.09 -6.08
CA THR A 29 5.23 11.25 -5.79
C THR A 29 4.91 11.32 -4.31
N TYR A 30 4.53 10.19 -3.72
CA TYR A 30 4.25 10.10 -2.30
C TYR A 30 5.49 10.40 -1.45
N PHE A 31 6.66 9.87 -1.82
CA PHE A 31 7.93 10.15 -1.15
C PHE A 31 8.29 11.62 -1.18
N LYS A 32 8.13 12.29 -2.34
CA LYS A 32 8.32 13.74 -2.46
C LYS A 32 7.36 14.51 -1.56
N LEU A 33 6.10 14.07 -1.47
CA LEU A 33 5.09 14.71 -0.63
C LEU A 33 5.44 14.64 0.86
N ILE A 34 5.77 13.44 1.39
CA ILE A 34 6.17 13.29 2.80
C ILE A 34 7.51 13.94 3.13
N SER A 35 8.38 14.09 2.12
CA SER A 35 9.66 14.78 2.30
C SER A 35 9.48 16.30 2.36
N ALA A 36 8.44 16.83 1.71
CA ALA A 36 8.15 18.27 1.63
C ALA A 36 7.12 18.76 2.66
N ILE A 37 6.19 17.91 3.09
CA ILE A 37 5.06 18.25 3.96
C ILE A 37 4.94 17.21 5.08
N ASP A 38 4.61 17.68 6.28
CA ASP A 38 4.35 16.81 7.43
C ASP A 38 3.22 15.82 7.13
N GLY A 39 3.51 14.52 7.20
CA GLY A 39 2.57 13.44 6.90
C GLY A 39 1.27 13.52 7.72
N SER A 40 1.32 14.10 8.92
CA SER A 40 0.15 14.30 9.80
C SER A 40 -0.93 15.19 9.17
N LYS A 41 -0.57 16.05 8.22
CA LYS A 41 -1.50 16.94 7.50
C LYS A 41 -1.95 16.36 6.16
N LEU A 42 -1.39 15.23 5.74
CA LEU A 42 -1.61 14.66 4.42
C LEU A 42 -2.78 13.68 4.46
N ARG A 43 -3.88 14.06 3.79
CA ARG A 43 -5.05 13.18 3.62
C ARG A 43 -4.95 12.45 2.29
N LEU A 44 -4.86 11.12 2.37
CA LEU A 44 -4.79 10.26 1.19
C LEU A 44 -6.17 9.96 0.60
N THR A 45 -7.19 9.87 1.45
CA THR A 45 -8.58 9.64 1.06
C THR A 45 -9.50 10.57 1.86
N GLY A 46 -10.79 10.60 1.56
CA GLY A 46 -11.78 11.35 2.36
C GLY A 46 -12.33 10.59 3.57
N ILE A 47 -11.95 9.31 3.72
CA ILE A 47 -12.42 8.37 4.76
C ILE A 47 -11.24 7.75 5.52
N ASP A 48 -10.15 8.49 5.59
CA ASP A 48 -8.89 8.11 6.19
C ASP A 48 -9.04 7.72 7.67
N ASP A 49 -9.89 8.42 8.43
CA ASP A 49 -10.20 8.08 9.82
C ASP A 49 -10.89 6.72 9.97
N GLU A 50 -11.88 6.44 9.11
CA GLU A 50 -12.61 5.16 9.08
C GLU A 50 -11.68 4.00 8.68
N ILE A 51 -10.87 4.21 7.63
CA ILE A 51 -9.89 3.22 7.17
C ILE A 51 -8.91 2.88 8.31
N TYR A 52 -8.44 3.89 9.03
CA TYR A 52 -7.50 3.70 10.13
C TYR A 52 -8.13 2.92 11.29
N ALA A 53 -9.35 3.26 11.69
CA ALA A 53 -10.07 2.56 12.75
C ALA A 53 -10.30 1.09 12.39
N ASP A 54 -10.88 0.83 11.22
CA ASP A 54 -11.21 -0.51 10.75
C ASP A 54 -9.94 -1.35 10.46
N PHE A 55 -8.85 -0.72 9.99
CA PHE A 55 -7.55 -1.38 9.86
C PHE A 55 -6.97 -1.77 11.22
N THR A 56 -7.03 -0.88 12.22
CA THR A 56 -6.50 -1.15 13.56
C THR A 56 -7.33 -2.22 14.29
N GLU A 57 -8.65 -2.25 14.08
CA GLU A 57 -9.53 -3.30 14.60
C GLU A 57 -9.35 -4.64 13.87
N THR A 58 -9.18 -4.62 12.55
CA THR A 58 -9.05 -5.84 11.74
C THR A 58 -7.65 -6.45 11.86
N PHE A 59 -6.62 -5.61 11.91
CA PHE A 59 -5.21 -5.99 11.91
C PHE A 59 -4.44 -5.38 13.09
N PRO A 60 -4.84 -5.65 14.35
CA PRO A 60 -4.12 -5.14 15.53
C PRO A 60 -2.70 -5.71 15.66
N GLU A 61 -2.45 -6.85 15.00
CA GLU A 61 -1.15 -7.53 14.95
C GLU A 61 -0.17 -6.89 13.96
N ILE A 62 -0.64 -6.12 12.98
CA ILE A 62 0.23 -5.54 11.95
C ILE A 62 0.83 -4.25 12.49
N ASP A 63 2.15 -4.27 12.68
CA ASP A 63 2.87 -3.07 13.05
C ASP A 63 3.21 -2.24 11.80
N VAL A 64 2.62 -1.06 11.70
CA VAL A 64 2.84 -0.16 10.55
C VAL A 64 4.22 0.50 10.55
N GLN A 65 4.97 0.43 11.65
CA GLN A 65 6.36 0.85 11.68
C GLN A 65 7.27 -0.20 11.06
N HIS A 66 6.95 -1.49 11.21
CA HIS A 66 7.72 -2.57 10.62
C HIS A 66 6.78 -3.61 10.02
N LEU A 67 6.50 -3.47 8.71
CA LEU A 67 5.63 -4.40 8.01
C LEU A 67 6.33 -5.72 7.77
N ASP A 68 5.87 -6.75 8.45
CA ASP A 68 6.40 -8.08 8.22
C ASP A 68 5.76 -8.71 6.97
N GLU A 69 6.58 -9.02 5.97
CA GLU A 69 6.13 -9.59 4.69
C GLU A 69 5.31 -10.87 4.85
N GLN A 70 5.50 -11.62 5.94
CA GLN A 70 4.74 -12.84 6.19
C GLN A 70 3.25 -12.52 6.39
N HIS A 71 2.93 -11.42 7.07
CA HIS A 71 1.57 -10.93 7.25
C HIS A 71 0.93 -10.38 5.97
N PHE A 72 1.63 -10.39 4.83
CA PHE A 72 1.09 -10.07 3.51
C PHE A 72 1.15 -11.25 2.54
N LYS A 73 2.15 -12.14 2.67
CA LYS A 73 2.34 -13.30 1.80
C LYS A 73 1.54 -14.52 2.25
N THR A 74 1.23 -14.69 3.54
CA THR A 74 0.47 -15.85 4.04
C THR A 74 -0.96 -15.89 3.49
N ASP A 75 -1.48 -17.10 3.21
CA ASP A 75 -2.84 -17.32 2.70
C ASP A 75 -3.93 -16.69 3.56
N LYS A 76 -3.81 -16.80 4.89
CA LYS A 76 -4.74 -16.17 5.84
C LYS A 76 -4.77 -14.66 5.67
N ALA A 77 -3.60 -14.04 5.54
CA ALA A 77 -3.49 -12.61 5.35
C ALA A 77 -4.06 -12.17 4.00
N LYS A 78 -3.73 -12.88 2.92
CA LYS A 78 -4.30 -12.61 1.59
C LYS A 78 -5.82 -12.65 1.61
N ALA A 79 -6.42 -13.66 2.25
CA ALA A 79 -7.87 -13.77 2.38
C ALA A 79 -8.46 -12.61 3.20
N LYS A 80 -7.84 -12.27 4.33
CA LYS A 80 -8.27 -11.19 5.22
C LYS A 80 -8.18 -9.81 4.54
N TRP A 81 -7.07 -9.55 3.84
CA TRP A 81 -6.91 -8.37 3.01
C TRP A 81 -7.92 -8.33 1.87
N ARG A 82 -8.21 -9.46 1.21
CA ARG A 82 -9.19 -9.52 0.12
C ARG A 82 -10.60 -9.14 0.62
N ASP A 83 -11.02 -9.67 1.76
CA ASP A 83 -12.30 -9.34 2.39
C ASP A 83 -12.36 -7.85 2.77
N TRP A 84 -11.31 -7.38 3.45
CA TRP A 84 -11.19 -6.00 3.89
C TRP A 84 -11.26 -5.03 2.72
N ILE A 85 -10.47 -5.27 1.67
CA ILE A 85 -10.40 -4.44 0.47
C ILE A 85 -11.74 -4.39 -0.27
N ASN A 86 -12.50 -5.49 -0.30
CA ASN A 86 -13.81 -5.55 -0.94
C ASN A 86 -14.81 -4.58 -0.29
N LYS A 87 -14.72 -4.36 1.04
CA LYS A 87 -15.57 -3.39 1.74
C LYS A 87 -15.41 -1.97 1.21
N TYR A 88 -14.23 -1.64 0.71
CA TYR A 88 -13.88 -0.31 0.21
C TYR A 88 -14.02 -0.16 -1.30
N GLU A 89 -14.50 -1.18 -2.03
CA GLU A 89 -14.60 -1.11 -3.49
C GLU A 89 -15.43 0.09 -3.98
N LYS A 90 -16.48 0.44 -3.22
CA LYS A 90 -17.41 1.53 -3.55
C LYS A 90 -16.95 2.89 -3.01
N ARG A 91 -15.93 2.90 -2.16
CA ARG A 91 -15.45 4.09 -1.45
C ARG A 91 -14.14 4.60 -2.04
N VAL A 92 -13.26 3.68 -2.44
CA VAL A 92 -11.92 3.99 -2.96
C VAL A 92 -11.83 3.55 -4.41
N ASN A 93 -11.67 4.52 -5.31
CA ASN A 93 -11.44 4.23 -6.72
C ASN A 93 -10.03 3.62 -6.89
N GLU A 94 -9.90 2.61 -7.76
CA GLU A 94 -8.63 1.90 -7.98
C GLU A 94 -8.08 1.18 -6.71
N TYR A 95 -8.96 0.71 -5.82
CA TYR A 95 -8.57 0.00 -4.58
C TYR A 95 -7.69 -1.24 -4.82
N ASN A 96 -7.90 -1.93 -5.95
CA ASN A 96 -7.20 -3.14 -6.37
C ASN A 96 -5.92 -2.85 -7.19
N PHE A 97 -5.58 -1.58 -7.39
CA PHE A 97 -4.42 -1.22 -8.19
C PHE A 97 -3.12 -1.52 -7.44
N GLY A 98 -2.10 -1.99 -8.16
CA GLY A 98 -0.78 -2.23 -7.58
C GLY A 98 -0.11 -0.94 -7.12
N SER A 99 0.47 -0.95 -5.93
CA SER A 99 1.26 0.16 -5.39
C SER A 99 2.49 -0.38 -4.65
N LEU A 100 3.54 0.44 -4.59
CA LEU A 100 4.73 0.12 -3.82
C LEU A 100 4.59 0.71 -2.42
N LEU A 101 4.78 -0.13 -1.42
CA LEU A 101 4.72 0.22 -0.02
C LEU A 101 6.08 -0.01 0.61
N ARG A 102 6.48 0.88 1.53
CA ARG A 102 7.73 0.74 2.28
C ARG A 102 7.49 -0.15 3.49
N ILE A 103 8.39 -1.09 3.76
CA ILE A 103 8.34 -1.97 4.94
C ILE A 103 8.60 -1.15 6.20
N ASP A 104 9.68 -0.37 6.18
CA ASP A 104 10.05 0.59 7.21
C ASP A 104 9.84 2.02 6.67
N PRO A 105 9.08 2.88 7.37
CA PRO A 105 8.82 4.23 6.94
C PRO A 105 10.04 5.15 7.03
N ARG A 106 11.09 4.77 7.79
CA ARG A 106 12.29 5.59 8.00
C ARG A 106 13.29 5.46 6.87
N ASP A 107 13.24 4.35 6.15
CA ASP A 107 14.16 4.04 5.06
C ASP A 107 13.55 4.41 3.70
N ASP A 108 14.41 4.54 2.69
CA ASP A 108 14.03 4.87 1.32
C ASP A 108 13.35 3.67 0.62
N TYR A 109 12.82 3.90 -0.58
CA TYR A 109 12.36 2.82 -1.46
C TYR A 109 13.56 2.02 -1.99
N THR A 110 14.04 1.06 -1.19
CA THR A 110 15.10 0.10 -1.58
C THR A 110 14.49 -1.26 -1.90
N GLU A 111 15.20 -2.11 -2.65
CA GLU A 111 14.72 -3.46 -3.01
C GLU A 111 14.34 -4.31 -1.79
N GLN A 112 15.05 -4.13 -0.67
CA GLN A 112 14.82 -4.85 0.58
C GLN A 112 13.75 -4.19 1.46
N ASN A 113 13.51 -2.88 1.30
CA ASN A 113 12.53 -2.13 2.07
C ASN A 113 11.22 -1.87 1.29
N THR A 114 11.10 -2.37 0.06
CA THR A 114 9.92 -2.14 -0.77
C THR A 114 9.16 -3.43 -0.95
N MET A 115 7.87 -3.39 -0.61
CA MET A 115 6.94 -4.47 -0.87
C MET A 115 5.89 -4.03 -1.89
N PHE A 116 5.47 -4.96 -2.73
CA PHE A 116 4.33 -4.76 -3.61
C PHE A 116 3.03 -5.03 -2.84
N GLY A 117 2.15 -4.05 -2.81
CA GLY A 117 0.86 -4.13 -2.16
C GLY A 117 -0.26 -3.60 -3.05
N MET A 118 -1.49 -3.75 -2.59
CA MET A 118 -2.62 -3.06 -3.23
C MET A 118 -2.67 -1.61 -2.72
N ARG A 119 -3.19 -0.69 -3.54
CA ARG A 119 -3.35 0.71 -3.18
C ARG A 119 -4.15 0.90 -1.88
N MET A 120 -5.14 0.03 -1.64
CA MET A 120 -5.87 0.05 -0.38
C MET A 120 -5.00 -0.36 0.83
N GLN A 121 -4.10 -1.34 0.67
CA GLN A 121 -3.12 -1.71 1.72
C GLN A 121 -2.17 -0.54 1.98
N PHE A 122 -1.73 0.12 0.90
CA PHE A 122 -0.93 1.32 0.98
C PHE A 122 -1.64 2.39 1.81
N TYR A 123 -2.91 2.72 1.49
CA TYR A 123 -3.66 3.71 2.26
C TYR A 123 -3.76 3.33 3.74
N ALA A 124 -4.13 2.09 4.06
CA ALA A 124 -4.29 1.64 5.44
C ALA A 124 -3.02 1.88 6.27
N VAL A 125 -1.88 1.38 5.77
CA VAL A 125 -0.59 1.51 6.45
C VAL A 125 -0.15 2.97 6.50
N GLU A 126 -0.28 3.69 5.40
CA GLU A 126 0.27 5.02 5.26
C GLU A 126 -0.52 6.06 6.06
N ILE A 127 -1.85 5.92 6.14
CA ILE A 127 -2.70 6.70 7.04
C ILE A 127 -2.30 6.42 8.50
N ALA A 128 -2.09 5.14 8.85
CA ALA A 128 -1.67 4.77 10.20
C ALA A 128 -0.29 5.36 10.56
N ARG A 129 0.65 5.38 9.61
CA ARG A 129 1.96 6.02 9.77
C ARG A 129 1.86 7.52 9.95
N ASN A 130 1.03 8.18 9.16
CA ASN A 130 0.77 9.62 9.25
C ASN A 130 0.17 9.98 10.62
N LYS A 131 -0.81 9.19 11.10
CA LYS A 131 -1.40 9.38 12.44
C LYS A 131 -0.42 9.11 13.57
N LYS A 132 0.47 8.12 13.45
CA LYS A 132 1.53 7.83 14.42
C LYS A 132 2.74 8.77 14.30
N GLY A 133 2.78 9.67 13.31
CA GLY A 133 3.91 10.56 13.07
C GLY A 133 5.19 9.85 12.61
N LEU A 134 5.10 8.60 12.16
CA LEU A 134 6.27 7.80 11.77
C LEU A 134 6.95 8.33 10.50
N ASN A 135 6.16 8.94 9.61
CA ASN A 135 6.66 9.58 8.38
C ASN A 135 7.38 10.91 8.63
N ALA A 136 7.30 11.49 9.84
CA ALA A 136 8.04 12.69 10.19
C ALA A 136 9.56 12.46 10.18
N ALA A 137 10.02 11.20 10.26
CA ALA A 137 11.43 10.85 10.11
C ALA A 137 12.00 11.14 8.71
N VAL A 138 11.15 11.12 7.67
CA VAL A 138 11.54 11.34 6.26
C VAL A 138 11.37 12.80 5.85
N LEU A 139 10.65 13.58 6.66
CA LEU A 139 10.47 15.02 6.46
C LEU A 139 11.86 15.68 6.49
N LYS A 140 12.33 16.16 5.34
CA LYS A 140 13.57 16.94 5.30
C LYS A 140 13.23 18.32 5.85
N LYS A 141 13.79 18.63 7.03
CA LYS A 141 13.77 19.99 7.59
C LYS A 141 14.56 20.96 6.73
#